data_AF-A0A430UMS6-F1
#
_entry.id   AF-A0A430UMS6-F1
#
_cell.length_a   1.000
_cell.length_b   1.000
_cell.length_c   1.000
_cell.angle_alpha   90.00
_cell.angle_beta   90.00
_cell.angle_gamma   90.00
#
_symmetry.space_group_name_H-M   'P 1'
#
loop_
_entity.id
_entity.type
_entity.pdbx_description
1 polymer ?
#
loop_
_entity_poly.entity_id
_entity_poly.type
_entity_poly.pdbx_seq_one_letter_code
_entity_poly.pdbx_strand_id
1 'polypeptide(L)'
;MKAKGFTLIELAIVIVIIGILVAIAVPRFVDMTSQATQAAKEASYGSIRSAYAIAIAEKKGYPTVQEILGKLEGDATFSSGKIQVTIGGTATDIANVYTDTTCTTAATAATNTVRCITKAF
;
A
#
# COMPACT_ATOMS: atom_id res chain seq x y z
N MET A 1 -48.68 21.99 -24.44
CA MET A 1 -47.27 21.97 -24.91
C MET A 1 -46.91 20.51 -25.21
N LYS A 2 -46.55 20.16 -26.45
CA LYS A 2 -46.16 18.78 -26.79
C LYS A 2 -44.79 18.51 -26.17
N ALA A 3 -44.72 17.63 -25.19
CA ALA A 3 -43.46 17.08 -24.74
C ALA A 3 -42.83 16.30 -25.91
N LYS A 4 -41.69 16.76 -26.41
CA LYS A 4 -40.84 15.95 -27.29
C LYS A 4 -40.27 14.84 -26.42
N GLY A 5 -40.88 13.66 -26.50
CA GLY A 5 -40.34 12.45 -25.89
C GLY A 5 -39.04 12.04 -26.60
N PHE A 6 -38.10 11.49 -25.83
CA PHE A 6 -36.91 10.80 -26.34
C PHE A 6 -37.36 9.63 -27.22
N THR A 7 -36.73 9.43 -28.37
CA THR A 7 -37.03 8.26 -29.20
C THR A 7 -36.39 7.00 -28.60
N LEU A 8 -37.04 5.84 -28.75
CA LEU A 8 -36.47 4.58 -28.29
C LEU A 8 -35.14 4.26 -28.99
N ILE A 9 -34.98 4.70 -30.22
CA ILE A 9 -33.73 4.52 -30.98
C ILE A 9 -32.59 5.40 -30.45
N GLU A 10 -32.87 6.63 -29.99
CA GLU A 10 -31.87 7.48 -29.32
C GLU A 10 -31.39 6.86 -28.01
N LEU A 11 -32.28 6.26 -27.22
CA LEU A 11 -31.87 5.54 -26.02
C LEU A 11 -31.01 4.31 -26.36
N ALA A 12 -31.41 3.56 -27.38
CA ALA A 12 -30.73 2.33 -27.80
C ALA A 12 -29.30 2.59 -28.31
N ILE A 13 -29.09 3.62 -29.13
CA ILE A 13 -27.75 3.92 -29.63
C ILE A 13 -26.82 4.40 -28.51
N VAL A 14 -27.33 5.13 -27.52
CA VAL A 14 -26.54 5.62 -26.39
C VAL A 14 -26.03 4.47 -25.52
N ILE A 15 -26.87 3.48 -25.20
CA ILE A 15 -26.43 2.33 -24.40
C ILE A 15 -25.41 1.47 -25.15
N VAL A 16 -25.52 1.36 -26.48
CA VAL A 16 -24.54 0.64 -27.31
C VAL A 16 -23.19 1.34 -27.29
N ILE A 17 -23.17 2.66 -27.45
CA ILE A 17 -21.93 3.45 -27.39
C ILE A 17 -21.29 3.34 -26.00
N ILE A 18 -22.08 3.50 -24.92
CA ILE A 18 -21.57 3.34 -23.55
C ILE A 18 -21.04 1.91 -23.34
N GLY A 19 -21.71 0.89 -23.86
CA GLY A 19 -21.25 -0.51 -23.78
C GLY A 19 -19.86 -0.72 -24.39
N ILE A 20 -19.61 -0.13 -25.57
CA ILE A 20 -18.29 -0.23 -26.23
C ILE A 20 -17.21 0.51 -25.42
N LEU A 21 -17.52 1.72 -24.92
CA LEU A 21 -16.58 2.50 -24.11
C LEU A 21 -16.23 1.79 -22.80
N VAL A 22 -17.22 1.18 -22.13
CA VAL A 22 -17.00 0.43 -20.89
C VAL A 22 -16.15 -0.82 -21.14
N ALA A 23 -16.39 -1.54 -22.23
CA ALA A 23 -15.62 -2.75 -22.57
C ALA A 23 -14.11 -2.49 -22.70
N ILE A 24 -13.72 -1.30 -23.19
CA ILE A 24 -12.30 -0.92 -23.30
C ILE A 24 -11.76 -0.23 -22.03
N ALA A 25 -12.58 0.55 -21.32
CA ALA A 25 -12.13 1.38 -20.21
C ALA A 25 -11.96 0.59 -18.90
N VAL A 26 -12.84 -0.37 -18.62
CA VAL A 26 -12.81 -1.16 -17.39
C VAL A 26 -11.51 -1.95 -17.22
N PRO A 27 -11.04 -2.77 -18.19
CA PRO A 27 -9.80 -3.53 -17.99
C PRO A 27 -8.60 -2.61 -17.75
N ARG A 28 -8.52 -1.49 -18.49
CA ARG A 28 -7.46 -0.48 -18.31
C ARG A 28 -7.47 0.13 -16.92
N PHE A 29 -8.66 0.47 -16.40
CA PHE A 29 -8.80 1.06 -15.07
C PHE A 29 -8.38 0.09 -13.95
N VAL A 30 -8.72 -1.20 -14.09
CA VAL A 30 -8.30 -2.25 -13.14
C VAL A 30 -6.78 -2.41 -13.17
N ASP A 31 -6.17 -2.46 -14.35
CA ASP A 31 -4.71 -2.55 -14.50
C ASP A 31 -3.98 -1.35 -13.89
N MET A 32 -4.51 -0.14 -14.10
CA MET A 32 -3.95 1.09 -13.53
C MET A 32 -4.03 1.10 -12.00
N THR A 33 -5.15 0.65 -11.44
CA THR A 33 -5.34 0.57 -9.99
C THR A 33 -4.36 -0.42 -9.37
N SER A 34 -4.20 -1.61 -9.97
CA SER A 34 -3.23 -2.62 -9.53
C SER A 34 -1.80 -2.08 -9.55
N GLN A 35 -1.40 -1.40 -10.64
CA GLN A 35 -0.09 -0.76 -10.75
C GLN A 35 0.12 0.35 -9.71
N ALA A 36 -0.91 1.17 -9.46
CA ALA A 36 -0.85 2.21 -8.44
C ALA A 36 -0.67 1.62 -7.03
N THR A 37 -1.38 0.54 -6.70
CA THR A 37 -1.21 -0.17 -5.43
C THR A 37 0.19 -0.76 -5.29
N GLN A 38 0.73 -1.39 -6.35
CA GLN A 38 2.09 -1.92 -6.33
C GLN A 38 3.13 -0.81 -6.13
N ALA A 39 3.01 0.30 -6.85
CA ALA A 39 3.89 1.45 -6.70
C ALA A 39 3.82 2.06 -5.30
N ALA A 40 2.61 2.17 -4.73
CA ALA A 40 2.42 2.63 -3.35
C ALA A 40 3.12 1.72 -2.34
N LYS A 41 2.98 0.39 -2.47
CA LYS A 41 3.67 -0.57 -1.58
C LYS A 41 5.19 -0.43 -1.67
N GLU A 42 5.73 -0.26 -2.89
CA GLU A 42 7.18 -0.08 -3.10
C GLU A 42 7.69 1.24 -2.52
N ALA A 43 6.94 2.33 -2.70
CA ALA A 43 7.24 3.62 -2.09
C ALA A 43 7.25 3.52 -0.55
N SER A 44 6.23 2.89 0.04
CA SER A 44 6.16 2.66 1.49
C SER A 44 7.34 1.82 2.00
N TYR A 45 7.73 0.77 1.28
CA TYR A 45 8.90 -0.04 1.66
C TYR A 45 10.19 0.77 1.60
N GLY A 46 10.35 1.64 0.59
CA GLY A 46 11.44 2.60 0.52
C GLY A 46 11.49 3.53 1.74
N SER A 47 10.35 4.09 2.14
CA SER A 47 10.24 4.93 3.34
C SER A 47 10.63 4.18 4.62
N ILE A 48 10.21 2.92 4.78
CA ILE A 48 10.60 2.08 5.93
C ILE A 48 12.11 1.84 5.98
N ARG A 49 12.74 1.57 4.83
CA ARG A 49 14.20 1.39 4.79
C ARG A 49 14.94 2.67 5.16
N SER A 50 14.47 3.81 4.68
CA SER A 50 15.03 5.11 5.05
C SER A 50 14.85 5.41 6.54
N ALA A 51 13.65 5.18 7.08
CA ALA A 51 13.35 5.32 8.51
C ALA A 51 14.25 4.42 9.37
N TYR A 52 14.47 3.17 8.95
CA TYR A 52 15.38 2.25 9.62
C TYR A 52 16.83 2.76 9.62
N ALA A 53 17.33 3.23 8.47
CA ALA A 53 18.69 3.77 8.37
C ALA A 53 18.88 5.03 9.24
N ILE A 54 17.90 5.93 9.27
CA ILE A 54 17.90 7.11 10.13
C ILE A 54 17.90 6.69 11.60
N ALA A 55 17.04 5.75 11.99
CA ALA A 55 16.96 5.28 13.37
C ALA A 55 18.24 4.58 13.85
N ILE A 56 18.93 3.84 12.97
CA ILE A 56 20.27 3.30 13.26
C ILE A 56 21.27 4.43 13.50
N ALA A 57 21.27 5.44 12.64
CA ALA A 57 22.22 6.55 12.72
C ALA A 57 22.05 7.37 14.01
N GLU A 58 20.81 7.64 14.42
CA GLU A 58 20.51 8.39 15.64
C GLU A 58 20.84 7.62 16.92
N LYS A 59 20.48 6.33 16.96
CA LYS A 59 20.70 5.49 18.16
C LYS A 59 22.15 5.04 18.33
N LYS A 60 22.97 5.14 17.27
CA LYS A 60 24.31 4.52 17.20
C LYS A 60 24.26 3.02 17.54
N GLY A 61 23.21 2.34 17.08
CA GLY A 61 22.90 0.96 17.42
C GLY A 61 21.64 0.48 16.69
N TYR A 62 21.15 -0.73 17.03
CA TYR A 62 19.94 -1.27 16.42
C TYR A 62 18.68 -0.62 17.01
N PRO A 63 17.83 0.01 16.19
CA PRO A 63 16.59 0.62 16.65
C PRO A 63 15.54 -0.44 17.00
N THR A 64 14.58 -0.08 17.84
CA THR A 64 13.37 -0.87 18.08
C THR A 64 12.34 -0.61 16.99
N VAL A 65 11.34 -1.48 16.88
CA VAL A 65 10.24 -1.27 15.94
C VAL A 65 9.55 0.08 16.20
N GLN A 66 9.31 0.43 17.46
CA GLN A 66 8.68 1.70 17.84
C GLN A 66 9.50 2.92 17.40
N GLU A 67 10.84 2.85 17.47
CA GLU A 67 11.71 3.92 17.00
C GLU A 67 11.63 4.07 15.48
N ILE A 68 11.53 2.98 14.73
CA ILE A 68 11.33 3.03 13.27
C ILE A 68 9.96 3.63 12.93
N LEU A 69 8.91 3.21 13.63
CA LEU A 69 7.56 3.75 13.44
C LEU A 69 7.49 5.25 13.73
N GLY A 70 8.21 5.72 14.76
CA GLY A 70 8.31 7.15 15.08
C GLY A 70 9.03 8.00 14.02
N LYS A 71 9.68 7.37 13.03
CA LYS A 71 10.34 8.04 11.90
C LYS A 71 9.55 7.96 10.60
N LEU A 72 8.42 7.26 10.59
CA LEU A 72 7.53 7.19 9.45
C LEU A 72 6.47 8.28 9.59
N GLU A 73 6.30 9.08 8.53
CA GLU A 73 5.18 10.02 8.43
C GLU A 73 3.97 9.26 7.87
N GLY A 74 2.90 9.11 8.68
CA GLY A 74 1.65 8.46 8.27
C GLY A 74 1.21 7.33 9.22
N ASP A 75 0.08 6.70 8.87
CA ASP A 75 -0.55 5.60 9.63
C ASP A 75 0.19 4.26 9.41
N ALA A 76 1.46 4.22 9.82
CA ALA A 76 2.24 2.99 9.87
C ALA A 76 2.02 2.30 11.21
N THR A 77 1.59 1.04 11.17
CA THR A 77 1.33 0.25 12.37
C THR A 77 2.23 -0.98 12.40
N PHE A 78 2.40 -1.58 13.58
CA PHE A 78 3.09 -2.85 13.73
C PHE A 78 2.10 -3.92 14.19
N SER A 79 2.07 -5.02 13.46
CA SER A 79 1.25 -6.18 13.80
C SER A 79 1.98 -7.45 13.43
N SER A 80 2.07 -8.39 14.39
CA SER A 80 2.56 -9.76 14.14
C SER A 80 3.90 -9.84 13.39
N GLY A 81 4.88 -9.00 13.77
CA GLY A 81 6.21 -9.00 13.15
C GLY A 81 6.31 -8.25 11.83
N LYS A 82 5.28 -7.50 11.45
CA LYS A 82 5.23 -6.75 10.21
C LYS A 82 4.93 -5.28 10.46
N ILE A 83 5.54 -4.42 9.66
CA ILE A 83 5.13 -3.01 9.54
C ILE A 83 4.10 -2.94 8.42
N GLN A 84 2.93 -2.42 8.77
CA GLN A 84 1.77 -2.27 7.91
C GLN A 84 1.54 -0.80 7.61
N VAL A 85 1.06 -0.51 6.40
CA VAL A 85 0.63 0.84 5.99
C VAL A 85 -0.75 0.71 5.36
N THR A 86 -1.64 1.65 5.66
CA THR A 86 -2.98 1.70 5.08
C THR A 86 -2.91 2.15 3.62
N ILE A 87 -3.22 1.24 2.67
CA ILE A 87 -3.30 1.53 1.22
C ILE A 87 -4.70 1.17 0.75
N GLY A 88 -5.41 2.12 0.12
CA GLY A 88 -6.79 1.90 -0.33
C GLY A 88 -7.76 1.59 0.82
N GLY A 89 -7.51 2.10 2.02
CA GLY A 89 -8.33 1.85 3.21
C GLY A 89 -8.09 0.50 3.90
N THR A 90 -7.10 -0.28 3.45
CA THR A 90 -6.76 -1.58 4.04
C THR A 90 -5.32 -1.58 4.59
N ALA A 91 -5.13 -2.06 5.81
CA ALA A 91 -3.80 -2.29 6.38
C ALA A 91 -3.06 -3.34 5.54
N THR A 92 -1.98 -2.93 4.88
CA THR A 92 -1.21 -3.76 3.96
C THR A 92 0.16 -4.04 4.55
N ASP A 93 0.58 -5.30 4.54
CA ASP A 93 1.91 -5.71 4.96
C ASP A 93 2.97 -5.18 4.00
N ILE A 94 3.87 -4.31 4.49
CA ILE A 94 4.93 -3.73 3.65
C ILE A 94 6.28 -4.37 3.95
N ALA A 95 6.60 -4.53 5.23
CA ALA A 95 7.92 -5.02 5.64
C ALA A 95 7.81 -6.05 6.76
N ASN A 96 8.53 -7.16 6.63
CA ASN A 96 8.76 -8.09 7.73
C ASN A 96 9.95 -7.59 8.56
N VAL A 97 9.82 -7.69 9.87
CA VAL A 97 10.80 -7.15 10.81
C VAL A 97 11.34 -8.26 11.70
N TYR A 98 12.67 -8.35 11.80
CA TYR A 98 13.34 -9.44 12.50
C TYR A 98 14.30 -8.94 13.57
N THR A 99 14.47 -9.75 14.61
CA THR A 99 15.34 -9.47 15.75
C THR A 99 16.74 -10.04 15.60
N ASP A 100 16.97 -10.87 14.58
CA ASP A 100 18.25 -11.48 14.25
C ASP A 100 18.81 -10.99 12.91
N THR A 101 20.13 -11.14 12.73
CA THR A 101 20.84 -10.75 11.49
C THR A 101 20.60 -11.71 10.33
N THR A 102 20.04 -12.89 10.58
CA THR A 102 19.69 -13.86 9.54
C THR A 102 18.24 -13.76 9.09
N CYS A 103 17.47 -12.79 9.62
CA CYS A 103 16.09 -12.50 9.24
C CYS A 103 15.14 -13.71 9.42
N THR A 104 15.25 -14.41 10.54
CA THR A 104 14.48 -15.66 10.80
C THR A 104 13.48 -15.54 11.94
N THR A 105 13.82 -14.76 12.97
CA THR A 105 13.01 -14.56 14.18
C THR A 105 12.28 -13.24 14.06
N ALA A 106 10.99 -13.32 13.72
CA ALA A 106 10.14 -12.14 13.61
C ALA A 106 10.06 -11.40 14.95
N ALA A 107 10.00 -10.06 14.89
CA ALA A 107 9.70 -9.25 16.06
C ALA A 107 8.29 -9.57 16.57
N THR A 108 8.11 -9.67 17.88
CA THR A 108 6.80 -9.99 18.48
C THR A 108 6.18 -8.80 19.22
N ALA A 109 6.97 -7.79 19.57
CA ALA A 109 6.52 -6.56 20.19
C ALA A 109 7.20 -5.33 19.57
N ALA A 110 6.57 -4.17 19.72
CA ALA A 110 7.09 -2.90 19.21
C ALA A 110 8.42 -2.48 19.92
N THR A 111 8.71 -3.07 21.07
CA THR A 111 9.93 -2.82 21.85
C THR A 111 11.11 -3.68 21.41
N ASN A 112 10.91 -4.70 20.57
CA ASN A 112 12.00 -5.54 20.08
C ASN A 112 12.96 -4.73 19.19
N THR A 113 14.25 -4.98 19.35
CA THR A 113 15.30 -4.44 18.48
C THR A 113 15.24 -5.07 17.09
N VAL A 114 15.42 -4.25 16.07
CA VAL A 114 15.35 -4.63 14.66
C VAL A 114 16.75 -4.75 14.09
N ARG A 115 17.08 -5.96 13.63
CA ARG A 115 18.39 -6.26 13.03
C ARG A 115 18.31 -6.57 11.55
N CYS A 116 17.11 -6.89 11.05
CA CYS A 116 16.85 -7.10 9.64
C CYS A 116 15.42 -6.71 9.26
N ILE A 117 15.24 -6.21 8.05
CA ILE A 117 13.94 -5.89 7.45
C ILE A 117 13.90 -6.48 6.03
N THR A 118 12.84 -7.23 5.70
CA THR A 118 12.62 -7.75 4.33
C THR A 118 11.27 -7.30 3.78
N LYS A 119 11.09 -7.40 2.47
CA LYS A 119 9.83 -7.07 1.78
C LYS A 119 8.76 -8.13 2.13
N ALA A 120 7.52 -7.71 2.39
CA ALA A 120 6.44 -8.60 2.83
C ALA A 120 5.43 -9.01 1.73
N PHE A 121 5.45 -8.35 0.57
CA PHE A 121 4.48 -8.50 -0.51
C PHE A 121 5.13 -8.84 -1.85
#